data_AF-A0A6A4AJR7-F1
#
_entry.id   AF-A0A6A4AJR7-F1
#
_cell.length_a   1.000
_cell.length_b   1.000
_cell.length_c   1.000
_cell.angle_alpha   90.00
_cell.angle_beta   90.00
_cell.angle_gamma   90.00
#
_symmetry.space_group_name_H-M   'P 1'
#
loop_
_entity.id
_entity.type
_entity.pdbx_description
1 polymer ?
#
loop_
_entity_poly.entity_id
_entity_poly.type
_entity_poly.pdbx_seq_one_letter_code
_entity_poly.pdbx_strand_id
1 'polypeptide(L)'
;MELQVKDGRFVHNHEVSDASFATYPSSRGVVNPLVGARVEGMLAVGAKRSKIYDYLLEHDQNVIQVDVDNMVREHASSISMADDNDATAREIAAFSAADPENVSSVAETPAGETGVLSLATAHMRRIYGRF
;
A
#
# COMPACT_ATOMS: atom_id res chain seq x y z
N MET A 1 19.53 25.39 -4.27
CA MET A 1 20.68 25.66 -3.38
C MET A 1 21.78 26.25 -4.23
N GLU A 2 22.10 27.52 -4.05
CA GLU A 2 23.24 28.12 -4.74
C GLU A 2 24.23 28.62 -3.69
N LEU A 3 25.47 28.20 -3.84
CA LEU A 3 26.59 28.72 -3.08
C LEU A 3 26.94 30.10 -3.64
N GLN A 4 26.95 31.10 -2.78
CA GLN A 4 27.39 32.44 -3.16
C GLN A 4 28.86 32.63 -2.80
N VAL A 5 29.56 33.42 -3.61
CA VAL A 5 30.94 33.83 -3.32
C VAL A 5 30.89 35.22 -2.70
N LYS A 6 31.32 35.31 -1.44
CA LYS A 6 31.53 36.57 -0.72
C LYS A 6 32.97 36.61 -0.24
N ASP A 7 33.72 37.62 -0.67
CA ASP A 7 35.16 37.79 -0.33
C ASP A 7 36.03 36.54 -0.63
N GLY A 8 35.77 35.88 -1.77
CA GLY A 8 36.49 34.65 -2.15
C GLY A 8 36.16 33.42 -1.30
N ARG A 9 35.20 33.52 -0.37
CA ARG A 9 34.69 32.42 0.42
C ARG A 9 33.30 32.01 -0.05
N PHE A 10 33.15 30.70 -0.15
CA PHE A 10 31.91 30.01 -0.42
C PHE A 10 31.03 30.06 0.83
N VAL A 11 29.91 30.79 0.76
CA VAL A 11 28.96 30.94 1.87
C VAL A 11 27.55 30.56 1.42
N HIS A 12 26.81 29.91 2.31
CA HIS A 12 25.38 29.68 2.10
C HIS A 12 24.61 30.99 2.32
N ASN A 13 23.62 31.26 1.46
CA ASN A 13 22.75 32.44 1.59
C ASN A 13 21.67 32.27 2.68
N HIS A 14 21.78 31.26 3.54
CA HIS A 14 20.88 30.98 4.64
C HIS A 14 21.65 30.29 5.77
N GLU A 15 21.10 30.34 6.98
CA GLU A 15 21.64 29.60 8.11
C GLU A 15 21.47 28.10 7.88
N VAL A 16 22.58 27.38 7.81
CA VAL A 16 22.59 25.92 7.74
C VAL A 16 22.72 25.42 9.17
N SER A 17 21.75 24.66 9.63
CA SER A 17 21.76 24.02 10.95
C SER A 17 21.44 22.53 10.82
N ASP A 18 21.79 21.75 11.84
CA ASP A 18 21.42 20.34 11.93
C ASP A 18 19.90 20.15 11.87
N ALA A 19 19.13 21.09 12.44
CA ALA A 19 17.67 21.09 12.36
C ALA A 19 17.18 21.31 10.92
N SER A 20 17.82 22.23 10.18
CA SER A 20 17.53 22.42 8.75
C SER A 20 17.86 21.15 7.97
N PHE A 21 18.97 20.48 8.30
CA PHE A 21 19.38 19.25 7.66
C PHE A 21 18.42 18.08 7.93
N ALA A 22 17.93 17.93 9.16
CA ALA A 22 17.01 16.86 9.57
C ALA A 22 15.67 16.85 8.81
N THR A 23 15.28 17.96 8.18
CA THR A 23 14.04 18.02 7.39
C THR A 23 14.18 17.47 5.97
N TYR A 24 15.40 17.26 5.46
CA TYR A 24 15.59 16.76 4.09
C TYR A 24 15.07 15.33 3.95
N PRO A 25 14.43 14.97 2.82
CA PRO A 25 13.97 13.60 2.57
C PRO A 25 15.06 12.53 2.77
N SER A 26 16.30 12.83 2.39
CA SER A 26 17.44 11.90 2.55
C SER A 26 17.90 11.68 3.99
N SER A 27 17.49 12.56 4.92
CA SER A 27 17.82 12.48 6.34
C SER A 27 16.66 11.95 7.19
N ARG A 28 15.48 11.79 6.59
CA ARG A 28 14.26 11.32 7.24
C ARG A 28 14.07 9.83 7.04
N GLY A 29 13.43 9.17 7.99
CA GLY A 29 13.10 7.75 7.94
C GLY A 29 13.17 7.06 9.29
N VAL A 30 12.88 5.76 9.26
CA VAL A 30 12.98 4.86 10.41
C VAL A 30 14.35 4.20 10.38
N VAL A 31 15.20 4.54 11.34
CA VAL A 31 16.58 4.02 11.45
C VAL A 31 16.67 2.80 12.36
N ASN A 32 15.77 2.66 13.33
CA ASN A 32 15.78 1.53 14.25
C ASN A 32 14.96 0.36 13.68
N PRO A 33 15.58 -0.80 13.36
CA PRO A 33 14.87 -1.94 12.77
C PRO A 33 13.76 -2.52 13.66
N LEU A 34 13.91 -2.46 14.98
CA LEU A 34 12.89 -2.94 15.92
C LEU A 34 11.65 -2.05 15.90
N VAL A 35 11.87 -0.73 15.78
CA VAL A 35 10.79 0.25 15.63
C VAL A 35 10.10 0.05 14.28
N GLY A 36 10.88 -0.20 13.21
CA GLY A 36 10.37 -0.53 11.88
C GLY A 36 9.48 -1.78 11.88
N ALA A 37 9.94 -2.88 12.47
CA ALA A 37 9.16 -4.12 12.58
C ALA A 37 7.86 -3.92 13.38
N ARG A 38 7.90 -3.09 14.44
CA ARG A 38 6.69 -2.75 15.18
C ARG A 38 5.70 -1.95 14.33
N VAL A 39 6.18 -1.00 13.54
CA VAL A 39 5.36 -0.19 12.62
C VAL A 39 4.74 -1.07 11.54
N GLU A 40 5.47 -2.04 11.00
CA GLU A 40 4.93 -3.04 10.07
C GLU A 40 3.75 -3.81 10.69
N GLY A 41 3.90 -4.27 11.93
CA GLY A 41 2.80 -4.89 12.67
C GLY A 41 1.60 -3.94 12.89
N MET A 42 1.86 -2.65 13.14
CA MET A 42 0.81 -1.63 13.26
C MET A 42 0.07 -1.39 11.94
N LEU A 43 0.79 -1.41 10.81
CA LEU A 43 0.20 -1.31 9.48
C LEU A 43 -0.68 -2.53 9.17
N ALA A 44 -0.21 -3.73 9.49
CA ALA A 44 -0.94 -4.98 9.26
C ALA A 44 -2.30 -5.03 10.00
N VAL A 45 -2.38 -4.49 11.21
CA VAL A 45 -3.64 -4.42 11.99
C VAL A 45 -4.49 -3.17 11.68
N GLY A 46 -4.10 -2.36 10.69
CA GLY A 46 -4.82 -1.16 10.30
C GLY A 46 -4.81 -0.05 11.36
N ALA A 47 -3.70 0.11 12.09
CA ALA A 47 -3.57 1.18 13.07
C ALA A 47 -3.74 2.57 12.43
N LYS A 48 -4.30 3.52 13.18
CA LYS A 48 -4.46 4.90 12.72
C LYS A 48 -3.10 5.53 12.44
N ARG A 49 -3.00 6.28 11.33
CA ARG A 49 -1.81 7.08 10.96
C ARG A 49 -1.26 7.91 12.10
N SER A 50 -2.14 8.58 12.86
CA SER A 50 -1.72 9.39 14.02
C SER A 50 -1.01 8.55 15.08
N LYS A 51 -1.50 7.33 15.38
CA LYS A 51 -0.86 6.43 16.35
C LYS A 51 0.50 5.94 15.87
N ILE A 52 0.65 5.70 14.56
CA ILE A 52 1.95 5.31 13.97
C ILE A 52 2.93 6.47 14.07
N TYR A 53 2.46 7.69 13.77
CA TYR A 53 3.27 8.90 13.87
C TYR A 53 3.71 9.19 15.31
N ASP A 54 2.79 9.15 16.28
CA ASP A 54 3.09 9.36 17.70
C ASP A 54 4.12 8.32 18.19
N TYR A 55 3.93 7.05 17.83
CA TYR A 55 4.88 5.98 18.18
C TYR A 55 6.28 6.24 17.60
N LEU A 56 6.38 6.68 16.34
CA LEU A 56 7.66 6.99 15.72
C LEU A 56 8.37 8.17 16.40
N LEU A 57 7.63 9.21 16.79
CA LEU A 57 8.16 10.35 17.54
C LEU A 57 8.61 9.96 18.95
N GLU A 58 7.83 9.13 19.65
CA GLU A 58 8.19 8.61 20.99
C GLU A 58 9.46 7.75 20.99
N HIS A 59 9.87 7.25 19.82
CA HIS A 59 11.06 6.41 19.64
C HIS A 59 12.17 7.13 18.85
N ASP A 60 12.17 8.47 18.87
CA ASP A 60 13.22 9.32 18.29
C ASP A 60 13.48 9.05 16.80
N GLN A 61 12.46 8.62 16.05
CA GLN A 61 12.57 8.45 14.60
C GLN A 61 12.35 9.80 13.90
N ASN A 62 13.23 10.14 12.97
CA ASN A 62 13.15 11.39 12.22
C ASN A 62 12.15 11.28 11.07
N VAL A 63 10.87 11.47 11.35
CA VAL A 63 9.79 11.36 10.36
C VAL A 63 8.85 12.55 10.42
N ILE A 64 8.16 12.82 9.32
CA ILE A 64 7.01 13.73 9.29
C ILE A 64 5.75 12.97 8.86
N GLN A 65 4.57 13.59 8.96
CA GLN A 65 3.30 12.95 8.61
C GLN A 65 3.27 12.36 7.18
N VAL A 66 3.87 13.05 6.21
CA VAL A 66 3.96 12.58 4.82
C VAL A 66 4.67 11.22 4.71
N ASP A 67 5.66 10.95 5.57
CA ASP A 67 6.36 9.66 5.56
C ASP A 67 5.41 8.54 6.00
N VAL A 68 4.62 8.77 7.03
CA VAL A 68 3.60 7.81 7.50
C VAL A 68 2.51 7.60 6.44
N ASP A 69 2.09 8.66 5.75
CA ASP A 69 1.15 8.55 4.64
C ASP A 69 1.71 7.69 3.50
N ASN A 70 2.98 7.88 3.16
CA ASN A 70 3.67 7.06 2.17
C ASN A 70 3.76 5.60 2.62
N MET A 71 4.15 5.31 3.86
CA MET A 71 4.22 3.95 4.41
C MET A 71 2.86 3.24 4.36
N VAL A 72 1.77 3.92 4.73
CA VAL A 72 0.42 3.34 4.65
C VAL A 72 0.02 3.08 3.20
N ARG A 73 0.33 3.99 2.27
CA ARG A 73 0.05 3.81 0.85
C ARG A 73 0.84 2.63 0.27
N GLU A 74 2.12 2.52 0.60
CA GLU A 74 3.00 1.43 0.18
C GLU A 74 2.49 0.08 0.71
N HIS A 75 2.14 0.00 2.00
CA HIS A 75 1.56 -1.21 2.58
C HIS A 75 0.25 -1.61 1.91
N ALA A 76 -0.65 -0.65 1.64
CA ALA A 76 -1.90 -0.92 0.91
C ALA A 76 -1.61 -1.42 -0.52
N SER A 77 -0.63 -0.84 -1.22
CA SER A 77 -0.23 -1.30 -2.55
C SER A 77 0.41 -2.69 -2.51
N SER A 78 1.18 -3.02 -1.48
CA SER A 78 1.76 -4.36 -1.29
C SER A 78 0.70 -5.41 -1.04
N ILE A 79 -0.36 -5.10 -0.29
CA ILE A 79 -1.51 -6.00 -0.10
C ILE A 79 -2.25 -6.19 -1.43
N SER A 80 -2.47 -5.12 -2.18
CA SER A 80 -3.12 -5.19 -3.50
C SER A 80 -2.29 -5.95 -4.54
N MET A 81 -0.98 -6.08 -4.35
CA MET A 81 -0.07 -6.84 -5.23
C MET A 81 0.10 -8.29 -4.78
N ALA A 82 -0.49 -8.70 -3.66
CA ALA A 82 -0.54 -10.11 -3.30
C ALA A 82 -1.49 -10.81 -4.28
N ASP A 83 -0.91 -11.57 -5.22
CA ASP A 83 -1.64 -12.33 -6.23
C ASP A 83 -2.49 -13.42 -5.55
N ASP A 84 -3.80 -13.20 -5.48
CA ASP A 84 -4.78 -14.14 -4.98
C ASP A 84 -5.58 -14.84 -6.09
N ASN A 85 -5.13 -14.74 -7.35
CA ASN A 85 -5.79 -15.34 -8.52
C ASN A 85 -6.05 -16.84 -8.31
N ASP A 86 -5.09 -17.53 -7.70
CA ASP A 86 -5.16 -18.96 -7.41
C ASP A 86 -6.26 -19.31 -6.39
N ALA A 87 -6.46 -18.46 -5.38
CA ALA A 87 -7.53 -18.61 -4.41
C ALA A 87 -8.89 -18.30 -5.06
N THR A 88 -8.96 -17.21 -5.82
CA THR A 88 -10.15 -16.80 -6.56
C THR A 88 -10.57 -17.87 -7.58
N ALA A 89 -9.64 -18.47 -8.31
CA ALA A 89 -9.90 -19.57 -9.24
C ALA A 89 -10.50 -20.81 -8.55
N ARG A 90 -10.04 -21.14 -7.34
CA ARG A 90 -10.61 -22.24 -6.54
C ARG A 90 -12.05 -21.96 -6.13
N GLU A 91 -12.35 -20.74 -5.72
CA GLU A 91 -13.73 -20.34 -5.35
C GLU A 91 -14.67 -20.39 -6.56
N ILE A 92 -14.22 -19.96 -7.75
CA ILE A 92 -14.99 -20.04 -9.00
C ILE A 92 -15.26 -21.51 -9.38
N ALA A 93 -14.26 -22.38 -9.24
CA ALA A 93 -14.41 -23.80 -9.47
C ALA A 93 -15.39 -24.44 -8.47
N ALA A 94 -15.29 -24.09 -7.19
CA ALA A 94 -16.21 -24.55 -6.15
C ALA A 94 -17.65 -24.08 -6.42
N PHE A 95 -17.83 -22.82 -6.83
CA PHE A 95 -19.12 -22.28 -7.24
C PHE A 95 -19.73 -23.08 -8.41
N SER A 96 -18.95 -23.37 -9.45
CA SER A 96 -19.39 -24.16 -10.60
C SER A 96 -19.72 -25.61 -10.23
N ALA A 97 -18.99 -26.20 -9.28
CA ALA A 97 -19.21 -27.56 -8.81
C ALA A 97 -20.42 -27.68 -7.86
N ALA A 98 -20.82 -26.60 -7.19
CA ALA A 98 -21.88 -26.61 -6.19
C ALA A 98 -23.28 -26.90 -6.79
N ASP A 99 -23.54 -26.51 -8.04
CA ASP A 99 -24.75 -26.85 -8.79
C ASP A 99 -24.40 -26.91 -10.28
N PRO A 100 -24.74 -27.97 -11.03
CA PRO A 100 -24.44 -28.09 -12.46
C PRO A 100 -25.10 -27.00 -13.34
N GLU A 101 -26.11 -26.30 -12.83
CA GLU A 101 -26.69 -25.14 -13.50
C GLU A 101 -26.02 -23.81 -13.12
N ASN A 102 -25.08 -23.77 -12.17
CA ASN A 102 -24.26 -22.59 -11.95
C ASN A 102 -23.36 -22.36 -13.17
N VAL A 103 -23.21 -21.11 -13.58
CA VAL A 103 -22.35 -20.71 -14.69
C VAL A 103 -21.45 -19.57 -14.24
N SER A 104 -20.16 -19.73 -14.46
CA SER A 104 -19.16 -18.68 -14.25
C SER A 104 -18.27 -18.54 -15.48
N SER A 105 -17.85 -17.32 -15.80
CA SER A 105 -16.86 -17.06 -16.83
C SER A 105 -15.90 -15.95 -16.41
N VAL A 106 -14.62 -16.12 -16.74
CA VAL A 106 -13.57 -15.14 -16.49
C VAL A 106 -13.01 -14.69 -17.85
N ALA A 107 -13.03 -13.39 -18.10
CA ALA A 107 -12.38 -12.81 -19.27
C ALA A 107 -11.00 -12.31 -18.87
N GLU A 108 -9.96 -12.93 -19.41
CA GLU A 108 -8.56 -12.57 -19.17
C GLU A 108 -7.95 -11.91 -20.42
N THR A 109 -7.08 -10.92 -20.22
CA THR A 109 -6.27 -10.37 -21.31
C THR A 109 -5.12 -11.33 -21.64
N PRO A 110 -4.48 -11.20 -22.82
CA PRO A 110 -3.28 -11.98 -23.14
C PRO A 110 -2.10 -11.76 -22.17
N ALA A 111 -2.13 -10.68 -21.40
CA ALA A 111 -1.15 -10.37 -20.37
C ALA A 111 -1.46 -11.03 -19.00
N GLY A 112 -2.57 -11.78 -18.90
CA GLY A 112 -3.00 -12.43 -17.65
C GLY A 112 -3.78 -11.51 -16.70
N GLU A 113 -4.22 -10.34 -17.17
CA GLU A 113 -5.03 -9.44 -16.36
C GLU A 113 -6.51 -9.88 -16.43
N THR A 114 -7.13 -10.08 -15.28
CA THR A 114 -8.56 -10.38 -15.21
C THR A 114 -9.38 -9.12 -15.47
N GLY A 115 -10.18 -9.13 -16.53
CA GLY A 115 -11.03 -8.00 -16.92
C GLY A 115 -12.43 -8.08 -16.31
N VAL A 116 -13.22 -9.08 -16.71
CA VAL A 116 -14.63 -9.22 -16.30
C VAL A 116 -14.87 -10.62 -15.75
N LEU A 117 -15.52 -10.69 -14.60
CA LEU A 117 -15.97 -11.92 -13.98
C LEU A 117 -17.50 -11.95 -13.94
N SER A 118 -18.10 -12.96 -14.57
CA SER A 118 -19.56 -13.15 -14.64
C SER A 118 -19.95 -14.40 -13.85
N LEU A 119 -20.98 -14.27 -13.01
CA LEU A 119 -21.52 -15.34 -12.17
C LEU A 119 -23.04 -15.39 -12.30
N ALA A 120 -23.59 -16.56 -12.58
CA ALA A 120 -25.02 -16.81 -12.59
C ALA A 120 -25.32 -18.08 -11.80
N THR A 121 -26.11 -17.95 -10.74
CA THR A 121 -26.57 -19.11 -9.98
C THR A 121 -27.65 -19.88 -10.74
N ALA A 122 -27.77 -21.17 -10.46
CA ALA A 122 -28.88 -22.00 -10.92
C ALA A 122 -30.24 -21.36 -10.60
N HIS A 123 -30.38 -20.77 -9.41
CA HIS A 123 -31.61 -20.07 -9.01
C HIS A 123 -31.95 -18.90 -9.94
N MET A 124 -30.97 -18.02 -10.24
CA MET A 124 -31.16 -16.90 -11.17
C MET A 124 -31.57 -17.40 -12.56
N ARG A 125 -30.93 -18.46 -13.05
CA ARG A 125 -31.22 -19.03 -14.38
C ARG A 125 -32.62 -19.67 -14.44
N ARG A 126 -33.03 -20.39 -13.39
CA ARG A 126 -34.36 -21.00 -13.29
C ARG A 126 -35.48 -19.96 -13.20
N ILE A 127 -35.23 -18.83 -12.51
CA ILE A 127 -36.20 -17.72 -12.48
C ILE A 127 -36.34 -17.09 -13.86
N TYR A 128 -35.22 -16.78 -14.52
CA TYR A 128 -35.24 -16.14 -15.83
C TYR A 128 -35.81 -17.03 -16.93
N GLY A 129 -35.52 -18.34 -16.92
CA GLY A 129 -36.08 -19.29 -17.90
C GLY A 129 -37.57 -19.57 -17.74
N ARG A 130 -38.21 -19.02 -16.68
CA ARG A 130 -39.66 -19.12 -16.44
C ARG A 130 -40.45 -18.00 -17.11
N PHE A 131 -39.77 -17.02 -17.70
CA PHE A 131 -40.32 -15.92 -18.49
C PHE A 131 -39.90 -16.06 -19.96
#